data_AF-A0A7G1INV5-F1
#
_entry.id   AF-A0A7G1INV5-F1
#
_cell.length_a   1.000
_cell.length_b   1.000
_cell.length_c   1.000
_cell.angle_alpha   90.00
_cell.angle_beta   90.00
_cell.angle_gamma   90.00
#
_symmetry.space_group_name_H-M   'P 1'
#
loop_
_entity.id
_entity.type
_entity.pdbx_description
1 polymer ?
#
loop_
_entity_poly.entity_id
_entity_poly.type
_entity_poly.pdbx_seq_one_letter_code
_entity_poly.pdbx_strand_id
1 'polypeptide(L)'
;MLFVLAWATSGINGWFYVGNYGVPWYDIQPVIASHPVTSMFLALSVLTGLLAAWYHFRMDYAGHTEVKDNRRNRILASTPLLVVAVIMVLGEVGSLAKGAVFRYPMYTTAKANLAALESGLSPSSCAMADDVLAEPDPNAGMLQPVPGQTFGSDGPLGGVNPVGFKPEGVGEDLKSDPVVSKPGVVNSDASPNKPNAAITDSAGTAGGKGPVGVNGSHAALPFGLDPARTPVMGSYGENTLAATATSAWYQLPARSADRPLVVISAAGAIWSYKEDGDFVYGQSLKLQWESPGPTAASSRSGRCSRSTSGRNRRGATCGSR
;
A
#
# COMPACT_ATOMS: atom_id res chain seq x y z
N MET A 1 17.54 11.29 29.47
CA MET A 1 16.38 10.45 29.11
C MET A 1 15.50 11.10 28.06
N LEU A 2 14.97 12.31 28.26
CA LEU A 2 14.14 12.99 27.25
C LEU A 2 14.84 13.18 25.90
N PHE A 3 16.12 13.54 25.89
CA PHE A 3 16.92 13.59 24.66
C PHE A 3 16.98 12.24 23.92
N VAL A 4 17.23 11.16 24.66
CA VAL A 4 17.30 9.79 24.10
C VAL A 4 15.93 9.38 23.54
N LEU A 5 14.85 9.73 24.22
CA LEU A 5 13.48 9.54 23.72
C LEU A 5 13.21 10.32 22.43
N ALA A 6 13.65 11.57 22.36
CA ALA A 6 13.50 12.39 21.16
C ALA A 6 14.21 11.75 19.96
N TRP A 7 15.40 11.18 20.21
CA TRP A 7 16.16 10.48 19.17
C TRP A 7 15.53 9.14 18.78
N ALA A 8 15.09 8.33 19.74
CA ALA A 8 14.41 7.07 19.46
C ALA A 8 13.11 7.28 18.65
N THR A 9 12.35 8.33 18.97
CA THR A 9 11.08 8.67 18.30
C THR A 9 11.24 9.43 16.98
N SER A 10 12.48 9.69 16.51
CA SER A 10 12.71 10.20 15.16
C SER A 10 12.74 9.09 14.10
N GLY A 11 12.71 7.82 14.52
CA GLY A 11 12.60 6.67 13.63
C GLY A 11 11.15 6.34 13.26
N ILE A 12 11.00 5.35 12.38
CA ILE A 12 9.70 4.72 12.07
C ILE A 12 9.42 3.58 13.06
N ASN A 13 8.15 3.27 13.32
CA ASN A 13 7.73 2.09 14.08
C ASN A 13 7.60 0.87 13.15
N GLY A 14 8.70 0.57 12.46
CA GLY A 14 8.78 -0.49 11.46
C GLY A 14 9.26 -1.82 12.05
N TRP A 15 8.50 -2.86 11.78
CA TRP A 15 8.83 -4.27 11.99
C TRP A 15 9.26 -4.93 10.68
N PHE A 16 9.56 -6.23 10.72
CA PHE A 16 10.04 -6.96 9.55
C PHE A 16 8.88 -7.50 8.70
N TYR A 17 8.90 -7.22 7.39
CA TYR A 17 8.00 -7.79 6.38
C TYR A 17 6.52 -7.80 6.81
N VAL A 18 5.97 -8.96 7.17
CA VAL A 18 4.57 -9.15 7.61
C VAL A 18 4.25 -8.56 8.98
N GLY A 19 5.26 -8.28 9.80
CA GLY A 19 5.09 -7.66 11.11
C GLY A 19 4.53 -6.24 11.05
N ASN A 20 4.67 -5.56 9.90
CA ASN A 20 4.15 -4.21 9.69
C ASN A 20 2.63 -4.16 9.45
N TYR A 21 1.97 -5.29 9.20
CA TYR A 21 0.58 -5.30 8.78
C TYR A 21 -0.34 -4.77 9.90
N GLY A 22 -0.86 -3.56 9.69
CA GLY A 22 -1.74 -2.87 10.64
C GLY A 22 -1.02 -2.10 11.76
N VAL A 23 0.32 -2.09 11.78
CA VAL A 23 1.09 -1.36 12.79
C VAL A 23 1.05 0.15 12.53
N PRO A 24 0.74 1.00 13.53
CA PRO A 24 0.80 2.45 13.38
C PRO A 24 2.22 2.97 13.11
N TRP A 25 2.32 3.99 12.24
CA TRP A 25 3.58 4.70 11.93
C TRP A 25 4.70 3.75 11.46
N TYR A 26 4.36 2.71 10.70
CA TYR A 26 5.37 1.78 10.16
C TYR A 26 6.16 2.38 8.98
N ASP A 27 5.60 3.38 8.30
CA ASP A 27 6.11 4.02 7.09
C ASP A 27 6.51 5.49 7.29
N ILE A 28 6.03 6.11 8.36
CA ILE A 28 6.33 7.49 8.77
C ILE A 28 6.77 7.54 10.24
N GLN A 29 7.40 8.64 10.65
CA GLN A 29 7.70 8.86 12.07
C GLN A 29 6.41 9.05 12.90
N PRO A 30 6.41 8.73 14.21
CA PRO A 30 5.29 9.02 15.09
C PRO A 30 4.91 10.50 15.10
N VAL A 31 3.62 10.77 14.83
CA VAL A 31 3.04 12.12 14.79
C VAL A 31 1.77 12.15 15.62
N ILE A 32 1.61 13.19 16.44
CA ILE A 32 0.41 13.46 17.23
C ILE A 32 -0.06 14.88 16.90
N ALA A 33 -1.34 15.03 16.52
CA ALA A 33 -1.92 16.32 16.13
C ALA A 33 -1.08 17.08 15.09
N SER A 34 -0.60 16.38 14.06
CA SER A 34 0.27 16.92 12.99
C SER A 34 1.65 17.41 13.45
N HIS A 35 2.05 17.16 14.70
CA HIS A 35 3.38 17.48 15.21
C HIS A 35 4.19 16.20 15.49
N PRO A 36 5.46 16.13 15.05
CA PRO A 36 6.31 14.99 15.34
C PRO A 36 6.55 14.80 16.84
N VAL A 37 6.43 13.56 17.32
CA VAL A 37 6.68 13.22 18.72
C VAL A 37 8.13 13.53 19.12
N THR A 38 9.07 13.37 18.18
CA THR A 38 10.48 13.76 18.36
C THR A 38 10.63 15.24 18.74
N SER A 39 9.89 16.15 18.09
CA SER A 39 9.94 17.59 18.39
C SER A 39 9.41 17.90 19.79
N MET A 40 8.38 17.19 20.24
CA MET A 40 7.83 17.34 21.58
C MET A 40 8.86 16.93 22.65
N PHE A 41 9.48 15.76 22.52
CA PHE A 41 10.50 15.32 23.46
C PHE A 41 11.77 16.17 23.41
N LEU A 42 12.15 16.66 22.23
CA LEU A 42 13.30 17.56 22.08
C LEU A 42 13.05 18.88 22.80
N ALA A 43 11.86 19.48 22.65
CA ALA A 43 11.49 20.69 23.36
C ALA A 43 11.53 20.48 24.89
N LEU A 44 10.98 19.38 25.39
CA LEU A 44 11.05 19.03 26.82
C LEU A 44 12.50 18.81 27.29
N SER A 45 13.35 18.22 26.45
CA SER A 45 14.77 18.04 26.75
C SER A 45 15.50 19.39 26.86
N VAL A 46 15.21 20.35 25.98
CA VAL A 46 15.80 21.69 26.06
C VAL A 46 15.33 22.41 27.31
N LEU A 47 14.02 22.38 27.62
CA LEU A 47 13.47 23.00 28.82
C LEU A 47 14.08 22.43 30.11
N THR A 48 14.22 21.10 30.20
CA THR A 48 14.86 20.46 31.35
C THR A 48 16.36 20.75 31.43
N GLY A 49 17.05 20.87 30.29
CA GLY A 49 18.44 21.32 30.24
C GLY A 49 18.64 22.75 30.71
N LEU A 50 17.76 23.68 30.29
CA LEU A 50 17.76 25.07 30.76
C LEU A 50 17.47 25.15 32.26
N LEU A 51 16.53 24.34 32.75
CA LEU A 51 16.25 24.24 34.18
C LEU A 51 17.48 23.72 34.96
N ALA A 52 18.16 22.70 34.44
CA ALA A 52 19.39 22.20 35.03
C ALA A 52 20.51 23.25 35.04
N ALA A 53 20.66 24.01 33.94
CA ALA A 53 21.62 25.11 33.86
C ALA A 53 21.29 26.24 34.86
N TRP A 54 20.01 26.59 35.00
CA TRP A 54 19.55 27.54 36.02
C TRP A 54 19.89 27.07 37.44
N TYR A 55 19.64 25.79 37.75
CA TYR A 55 20.02 25.20 39.03
C TYR A 55 21.54 25.15 39.24
N HIS A 56 22.31 24.96 38.17
CA HIS A 56 23.76 24.97 38.23
C HIS A 56 24.31 26.36 38.54
N PHE A 57 23.87 27.41 37.83
CA PHE A 57 24.34 28.78 38.04
C PHE A 57 23.94 29.37 39.39
N ARG A 58 22.99 28.77 40.11
CA ARG A 58 22.56 29.23 41.43
C ARG A 58 23.23 28.58 42.63
N MET A 59 24.09 27.58 42.40
CA MET A 59 24.70 26.83 43.51
C MET A 59 25.55 27.75 44.41
N ASP A 60 26.27 28.71 43.83
CA ASP A 60 27.20 29.57 44.57
C ASP A 60 26.49 30.58 45.51
N TYR A 61 25.29 31.06 45.14
CA TYR A 61 24.56 32.06 45.94
C TYR A 61 23.41 31.48 46.77
N ALA A 62 22.85 30.33 46.40
CA ALA A 62 21.81 29.66 47.18
C ALA A 62 22.36 28.58 48.13
N GLY A 63 23.65 28.25 48.02
CA GLY A 63 24.30 27.18 48.75
C GLY A 63 23.89 25.78 48.28
N HIS A 64 24.57 24.76 48.80
CA HIS A 64 24.25 23.36 48.55
C HIS A 64 23.19 22.87 49.55
N THR A 65 21.93 22.84 49.11
CA THR A 65 20.82 22.29 49.90
C THR A 65 20.35 20.97 49.32
N GLU A 66 20.26 19.95 50.17
CA GLU A 66 19.74 18.64 49.77
C GLU A 66 18.23 18.60 49.84
N VAL A 67 17.62 17.80 48.97
CA VAL A 67 16.18 17.54 49.04
C VAL A 67 15.88 16.69 50.28
N LYS A 68 14.82 17.04 51.02
CA LYS A 68 14.40 16.27 52.21
C LYS A 68 14.18 14.80 51.84
N ASP A 69 14.82 13.89 52.58
CA ASP A 69 14.57 12.45 52.43
C ASP A 69 13.17 12.12 52.92
N ASN A 70 12.26 11.97 51.96
CA ASN A 70 10.90 11.53 52.19
C ASN A 70 10.50 10.59 51.06
N ARG A 71 9.43 9.82 51.30
CA ARG A 71 8.94 8.83 50.34
C ARG A 71 8.69 9.40 48.95
N ARG A 72 8.18 10.63 48.86
CA ARG A 72 7.86 11.29 47.58
C ARG A 72 9.13 11.56 46.77
N ASN A 73 10.15 12.16 47.38
CA ASN A 73 11.40 12.53 46.70
C ASN A 73 12.19 11.28 46.29
N ARG A 74 12.18 10.23 47.12
CA ARG A 74 12.80 8.95 46.81
C ARG A 74 12.17 8.28 45.58
N ILE A 75 10.84 8.31 45.47
CA ILE A 75 10.13 7.77 44.30
C ILE A 75 10.45 8.63 43.07
N LEU A 76 10.31 9.96 43.15
CA LEU A 76 10.54 10.84 42.01
C LEU A 76 11.94 10.74 41.42
N ALA A 77 12.98 10.55 42.26
CA ALA A 77 14.35 10.41 41.79
C ALA A 77 14.63 9.05 41.10
N SER A 78 13.93 7.98 41.48
CA SER A 78 14.20 6.61 40.99
C SER A 78 13.29 6.15 39.84
N THR A 79 12.13 6.77 39.65
CA THR A 79 11.13 6.33 38.66
C THR A 79 11.41 6.71 37.18
N PRO A 80 12.20 7.75 36.81
CA PRO A 80 12.22 8.22 35.42
C PRO A 80 12.56 7.16 34.37
N LEU A 81 13.54 6.28 34.63
CA LEU A 81 13.89 5.20 33.72
C LEU A 81 12.76 4.16 33.59
N LEU A 82 12.12 3.82 34.72
CA LEU A 82 11.00 2.89 34.74
C LEU A 82 9.82 3.42 33.92
N VAL A 83 9.47 4.70 34.07
CA VAL A 83 8.38 5.32 33.28
C VAL A 83 8.66 5.19 31.79
N VAL A 84 9.87 5.55 31.37
CA VAL A 84 10.26 5.48 29.96
C VAL A 84 10.21 4.05 29.43
N ALA A 85 10.75 3.09 30.18
CA ALA A 85 10.73 1.68 29.79
C ALA A 85 9.30 1.13 29.66
N VAL A 86 8.42 1.42 30.62
CA VAL A 86 7.02 0.98 30.59
C VAL A 86 6.28 1.60 29.40
N ILE A 87 6.49 2.88 29.11
CA ILE A 87 5.87 3.54 27.95
C ILE A 87 6.32 2.87 26.64
N MET A 88 7.61 2.56 26.50
CA MET A 88 8.14 1.88 25.30
C MET A 88 7.53 0.48 25.13
N VAL A 89 7.51 -0.33 26.18
CA VAL A 89 6.93 -1.68 26.13
C VAL A 89 5.44 -1.62 25.78
N LEU A 90 4.68 -0.71 26.40
CA LEU A 90 3.26 -0.54 26.10
C LEU A 90 3.05 -0.03 24.67
N GLY A 91 3.92 0.84 24.17
CA GLY A 91 3.91 1.32 22.79
C GLY A 91 4.13 0.20 21.79
N GLU A 92 5.18 -0.61 21.98
CA GLU A 92 5.53 -1.74 21.11
C GLU A 92 4.42 -2.80 21.10
N VAL A 93 4.04 -3.32 22.28
CA VAL A 93 3.00 -4.36 22.42
C VAL A 93 1.64 -3.82 21.96
N GLY A 94 1.31 -2.58 22.32
CA GLY A 94 0.07 -1.93 21.92
C GLY A 94 -0.03 -1.73 20.40
N SER A 95 1.09 -1.41 19.73
CA SER A 95 1.13 -1.23 18.28
C SER A 95 0.84 -2.53 17.53
N LEU A 96 1.42 -3.64 17.99
CA LEU A 96 1.19 -4.98 17.43
C LEU A 96 -0.21 -5.50 17.74
N ALA A 97 -0.68 -5.33 18.98
CA ALA A 97 -2.03 -5.71 19.39
C ALA A 97 -3.10 -4.95 18.61
N LYS A 98 -2.92 -3.64 18.40
CA LYS A 98 -3.79 -2.84 17.53
C LYS A 98 -3.81 -3.41 16.11
N GLY A 99 -2.63 -3.71 15.53
CA GLY A 99 -2.54 -4.31 14.21
C GLY A 99 -3.29 -5.64 14.11
N ALA A 100 -3.16 -6.51 15.12
CA ALA A 100 -3.86 -7.78 15.19
C ALA A 100 -5.40 -7.63 15.24
N VAL A 101 -5.90 -6.71 16.06
CA VAL A 101 -7.35 -6.55 16.29
C VAL A 101 -8.03 -5.82 15.14
N PHE A 102 -7.50 -4.69 14.69
CA PHE A 102 -8.19 -3.84 13.71
C PHE A 102 -8.12 -4.40 12.28
N ARG A 103 -7.16 -5.28 11.99
CA ARG A 103 -6.99 -5.90 10.67
C ARG A 103 -7.76 -7.21 10.53
N TYR A 104 -8.27 -7.79 11.61
CA TYR A 104 -9.05 -9.03 11.56
C TYR A 104 -10.30 -8.85 10.66
N PRO A 105 -10.57 -9.78 9.72
CA PRO A 105 -10.03 -11.14 9.59
C PRO A 105 -8.80 -11.30 8.67
N MET A 106 -8.22 -10.21 8.15
CA MET A 106 -7.07 -10.30 7.22
C MET A 106 -5.81 -10.84 7.92
N TYR A 107 -4.84 -11.33 7.13
CA TYR A 107 -3.60 -11.92 7.65
C TYR A 107 -2.86 -10.98 8.63
N THR A 108 -2.55 -11.51 9.80
CA THR A 108 -1.60 -10.97 10.78
C THR A 108 -0.83 -12.13 11.41
N THR A 109 0.37 -11.87 11.92
CA THR A 109 1.16 -12.92 12.62
C THR A 109 0.41 -13.45 13.84
N ALA A 110 -0.35 -12.59 14.54
CA ALA A 110 -1.18 -13.00 15.67
C ALA A 110 -2.31 -13.95 15.24
N LYS A 111 -3.06 -13.63 14.18
CA LYS A 111 -4.11 -14.50 13.62
C LYS A 111 -3.53 -15.87 13.22
N ALA A 112 -2.42 -15.87 12.50
CA ALA A 112 -1.78 -17.11 12.05
C ALA A 112 -1.34 -18.00 13.23
N ASN A 113 -0.72 -17.41 14.26
CA ASN A 113 -0.33 -18.15 15.45
C ASN A 113 -1.54 -18.69 16.23
N LEU A 114 -2.61 -17.89 16.34
CA LEU A 114 -3.85 -18.33 16.99
C LEU A 114 -4.52 -19.47 16.23
N ALA A 115 -4.64 -19.37 14.90
CA ALA A 115 -5.19 -20.42 14.06
C ALA A 115 -4.36 -21.72 14.12
N ALA A 116 -3.04 -21.61 14.22
CA ALA A 116 -2.18 -22.77 14.43
C ALA A 116 -2.44 -23.46 15.79
N LEU A 117 -2.65 -22.68 16.85
CA LEU A 117 -2.99 -23.23 18.18
C LEU A 117 -4.40 -23.83 18.20
N GLU A 118 -5.40 -23.14 17.65
CA GLU A 118 -6.80 -23.58 17.58
C GLU A 118 -6.97 -24.85 16.74
N SER A 119 -6.15 -25.03 15.70
CA SER A 119 -6.12 -26.23 14.87
C SER A 119 -5.32 -27.39 15.49
N GLY A 120 -4.80 -27.25 16.72
CA GLY A 120 -4.01 -28.28 17.39
C GLY A 120 -2.64 -28.53 16.73
N LEU A 121 -2.04 -27.50 16.13
CA LEU A 121 -0.82 -27.58 15.32
C LEU A 121 -0.95 -28.56 14.14
N SER A 122 -2.16 -28.72 13.61
CA SER A 122 -2.40 -29.62 12.49
C SER A 122 -2.02 -28.98 11.14
N PRO A 123 -1.80 -29.79 10.09
CA PRO A 123 -1.46 -29.29 8.75
C PRO A 123 -2.56 -28.47 8.06
N SER A 124 -3.76 -28.35 8.65
CA SER A 124 -4.85 -27.57 8.05
C SER A 124 -4.71 -26.05 8.26
N SER A 125 -3.71 -25.60 9.03
CA SER A 125 -3.38 -24.18 9.23
C SER A 125 -2.03 -23.87 8.59
N CYS A 126 -2.02 -23.20 7.44
CA CYS A 126 -0.83 -22.88 6.66
C CYS A 126 -0.42 -21.39 6.73
N ALA A 127 -0.89 -20.68 7.76
CA ALA A 127 -0.56 -19.28 8.02
C ALA A 127 -0.90 -18.39 6.80
N MET A 128 0.09 -17.79 6.15
CA MET A 128 -0.14 -16.88 5.03
C MET A 128 -0.80 -17.57 3.83
N ALA A 129 -0.52 -18.87 3.62
CA ALA A 129 -1.05 -19.59 2.47
C ALA A 129 -2.59 -19.73 2.52
N ASP A 130 -3.20 -19.66 3.71
CA ASP A 130 -4.66 -19.70 3.86
C ASP A 130 -5.33 -18.38 3.45
N ASP A 131 -4.57 -17.26 3.47
CA ASP A 131 -5.08 -15.91 3.17
C ASP A 131 -4.67 -15.40 1.78
N VAL A 132 -3.67 -16.02 1.14
CA VAL A 132 -3.20 -15.62 -0.21
C VAL A 132 -4.06 -16.28 -1.27
N LEU A 133 -4.81 -15.46 -2.02
CA LEU A 133 -5.50 -15.89 -3.23
C LEU A 133 -4.56 -15.75 -4.43
N ALA A 134 -4.33 -16.86 -5.13
CA ALA A 134 -3.61 -16.90 -6.39
C ALA A 134 -4.57 -17.23 -7.54
N GLU A 135 -4.30 -16.68 -8.72
CA GLU A 135 -5.04 -16.97 -9.95
C GLU A 135 -4.16 -17.82 -10.87
N PRO A 136 -4.37 -19.15 -10.97
CA PRO A 136 -3.53 -20.03 -11.76
C PRO A 136 -3.63 -19.80 -13.27
N ASP A 137 -4.83 -19.46 -13.77
CA ASP A 137 -5.07 -19.08 -15.16
C ASP A 137 -5.80 -17.73 -15.24
N PRO A 138 -5.06 -16.63 -15.46
CA PRO A 138 -5.64 -15.29 -15.62
C PRO A 138 -6.57 -15.14 -16.83
N ASN A 139 -6.60 -16.10 -17.75
CA ASN A 139 -7.46 -16.05 -18.94
C ASN A 139 -8.86 -16.65 -18.69
N ALA A 140 -9.03 -17.45 -17.64
CA ALA A 140 -10.30 -18.11 -17.33
C ALA A 140 -11.37 -17.12 -16.82
N GLY A 141 -10.94 -16.02 -16.20
CA GLY A 141 -11.81 -15.02 -15.60
C GLY A 141 -12.31 -13.92 -16.55
N MET A 142 -11.91 -13.93 -17.82
CA MET A 142 -12.16 -12.84 -18.77
C MET A 142 -13.65 -12.62 -19.04
N LEU A 143 -14.12 -11.40 -18.76
CA LEU A 143 -15.51 -11.03 -18.99
C LEU A 143 -15.81 -10.93 -20.49
N GLN A 144 -17.04 -11.31 -20.85
CA GLN A 144 -17.53 -11.19 -22.23
C GLN A 144 -18.38 -9.93 -22.39
N PRO A 145 -18.29 -9.23 -23.55
CA PRO A 145 -19.15 -8.09 -23.83
C PRO A 145 -20.62 -8.54 -23.89
N VAL A 146 -21.54 -7.70 -23.43
CA VAL A 146 -22.99 -7.96 -23.54
C VAL A 146 -23.35 -8.04 -25.03
N PRO A 147 -24.06 -9.10 -25.48
CA PRO A 147 -24.47 -9.26 -26.87
C PRO A 147 -25.33 -8.09 -27.38
N GLY A 148 -25.26 -7.81 -28.68
CA GLY A 148 -26.09 -6.79 -29.34
C GLY A 148 -25.60 -5.34 -29.22
N GLN A 149 -24.43 -5.11 -28.59
CA GLN A 149 -23.77 -3.81 -28.61
C GLN A 149 -23.03 -3.58 -29.93
N THR A 150 -22.99 -2.31 -30.36
CA THR A 150 -22.16 -1.87 -31.48
C THR A 150 -20.86 -1.27 -30.96
N PHE A 151 -19.74 -1.63 -31.60
CA PHE A 151 -18.41 -1.10 -31.32
C PHE A 151 -17.61 -0.96 -32.62
N GLY A 152 -16.57 -0.13 -32.60
CA GLY A 152 -15.72 0.17 -33.74
C GLY A 152 -14.72 -0.94 -34.09
N SER A 153 -13.80 -0.63 -35.00
CA SER A 153 -12.78 -1.56 -35.51
C SER A 153 -11.82 -2.08 -34.44
N ASP A 154 -11.61 -1.32 -33.36
CA ASP A 154 -10.69 -1.66 -32.28
C ASP A 154 -11.29 -2.66 -31.26
N GLY A 155 -12.52 -3.11 -31.51
CA GLY A 155 -13.22 -4.10 -30.73
C GLY A 155 -13.93 -3.55 -29.48
N PRO A 156 -14.48 -4.43 -28.63
CA PRO A 156 -15.31 -4.04 -27.49
C PRO A 156 -14.55 -3.23 -26.44
N LEU A 157 -13.22 -3.32 -26.37
CA LEU A 157 -12.42 -2.51 -25.44
C LEU A 157 -12.35 -1.03 -25.87
N GLY A 158 -12.35 -0.76 -27.18
CA GLY A 158 -12.38 0.61 -27.73
C GLY A 158 -13.78 1.24 -27.75
N GLY A 159 -14.83 0.41 -27.73
CA GLY A 159 -16.22 0.86 -27.76
C GLY A 159 -16.59 1.57 -29.06
N VAL A 160 -17.42 2.62 -28.99
CA VAL A 160 -18.01 3.26 -30.18
C VAL A 160 -17.06 4.24 -30.88
N ASN A 161 -16.37 5.10 -30.11
CA ASN A 161 -15.52 6.15 -30.68
C ASN A 161 -14.32 6.45 -29.77
N PRO A 162 -13.28 5.57 -29.75
CA PRO A 162 -12.06 5.86 -29.03
C PRO A 162 -11.30 7.01 -29.71
N VAL A 163 -10.90 8.01 -28.93
CA VAL A 163 -10.10 9.15 -29.39
C VAL A 163 -8.69 9.02 -28.84
N GLY A 164 -7.67 8.94 -29.69
CA GLY A 164 -6.26 8.86 -29.27
C GLY A 164 -5.83 7.56 -28.58
N PHE A 165 -6.74 6.60 -28.40
CA PHE A 165 -6.43 5.24 -27.98
C PHE A 165 -6.35 4.32 -29.20
N LYS A 166 -5.29 3.51 -29.29
CA LYS A 166 -5.07 2.56 -30.39
C LYS A 166 -4.47 1.24 -29.88
N PRO A 167 -4.62 0.13 -30.63
CA PRO A 167 -4.05 -1.17 -30.24
C PRO A 167 -2.52 -1.16 -30.08
N GLU A 168 -1.82 -0.40 -30.91
CA GLU A 168 -0.36 -0.16 -30.86
C GLU A 168 0.04 1.00 -29.93
N GLY A 169 -0.86 1.41 -29.03
CA GLY A 169 -0.68 2.58 -28.18
C GLY A 169 -0.07 2.27 -26.81
N VAL A 170 0.60 1.12 -26.65
CA VAL A 170 1.32 0.75 -25.43
C VAL A 170 2.81 0.98 -25.64
N GLY A 171 3.46 1.62 -24.67
CA GLY A 171 4.90 1.87 -24.73
C GLY A 171 5.71 0.56 -24.74
N GLU A 172 6.81 0.53 -25.50
CA GLU A 172 7.67 -0.65 -25.61
C GLU A 172 8.55 -0.86 -24.38
N ASP A 173 8.96 0.22 -23.70
CA ASP A 173 9.70 0.16 -22.43
C ASP A 173 8.80 0.65 -21.29
N LEU A 174 8.38 -0.28 -20.44
CA LEU A 174 7.52 -0.03 -19.28
C LEU A 174 8.25 -0.34 -17.96
N LYS A 175 9.59 -0.37 -17.97
CA LYS A 175 10.39 -0.64 -16.78
C LYS A 175 10.01 0.25 -15.61
N SER A 176 10.11 -0.31 -14.41
CA SER A 176 9.93 0.44 -13.18
C SER A 176 11.12 1.33 -12.88
N ASP A 177 10.86 2.41 -12.13
CA ASP A 177 11.93 3.22 -11.58
C ASP A 177 12.74 2.39 -10.56
N PRO A 178 14.06 2.58 -10.49
CA PRO A 178 14.89 1.83 -9.56
C PRO A 178 14.48 2.10 -8.11
N VAL A 179 14.35 1.02 -7.34
CA VAL A 179 14.14 1.09 -5.90
C VAL A 179 15.49 1.17 -5.22
N VAL A 180 15.75 2.28 -4.52
CA VAL A 180 16.94 2.45 -3.71
C VAL A 180 16.68 1.92 -2.30
N SER A 181 17.38 0.84 -1.95
CA SER A 181 17.32 0.28 -0.61
C SER A 181 18.20 1.07 0.36
N LYS A 182 17.74 1.20 1.61
CA LYS A 182 18.48 1.90 2.67
C LYS A 182 19.68 1.02 3.11
N PRO A 183 20.82 1.61 3.50
CA PRO A 183 21.91 0.85 4.13
C PRO A 183 21.43 0.11 5.39
N GLY A 184 22.01 -1.05 5.67
CA GLY A 184 21.70 -1.86 6.86
C GLY A 184 20.56 -2.88 6.68
N VAL A 185 20.08 -3.10 5.46
CA VAL A 185 19.15 -4.20 5.16
C VAL A 185 19.85 -5.55 5.36
N VAL A 186 19.25 -6.40 6.18
CA VAL A 186 19.71 -7.78 6.39
C VAL A 186 19.56 -8.59 5.10
N ASN A 187 20.47 -9.54 4.85
CA ASN A 187 20.52 -10.36 3.62
C ASN A 187 20.77 -9.56 2.33
N SER A 188 21.66 -8.57 2.38
CA SER A 188 22.16 -7.84 1.21
C SER A 188 23.68 -7.98 1.11
N ASP A 189 24.18 -8.28 -0.09
CA ASP A 189 25.61 -8.28 -0.44
C ASP A 189 26.08 -6.91 -0.96
N ALA A 190 25.20 -5.91 -0.96
CA ALA A 190 25.50 -4.58 -1.46
C ALA A 190 26.49 -3.86 -0.55
N SER A 191 27.37 -3.07 -1.17
CA SER A 191 28.35 -2.27 -0.44
C SER A 191 27.67 -1.20 0.41
N PRO A 192 28.06 -1.03 1.69
CA PRO A 192 27.49 0.01 2.56
C PRO A 192 27.89 1.43 2.15
N ASN A 193 28.87 1.57 1.26
CA ASN A 193 29.44 2.87 0.86
C ASN A 193 28.76 3.46 -0.39
N LYS A 194 27.76 2.79 -0.96
CA LYS A 194 27.02 3.29 -2.13
C LYS A 194 25.54 2.94 -2.04
N PRO A 195 24.65 3.76 -2.63
CA PRO A 195 23.23 3.40 -2.74
C PRO A 195 23.06 2.08 -3.49
N ASN A 196 22.22 1.19 -2.94
CA ASN A 196 21.88 -0.06 -3.59
C ASN A 196 20.55 0.10 -4.35
N ALA A 197 20.65 0.31 -5.65
CA ALA A 197 19.52 0.49 -6.55
C ALA A 197 19.25 -0.79 -7.35
N ALA A 198 18.01 -1.28 -7.32
CA ALA A 198 17.59 -2.42 -8.11
C ALA A 198 16.29 -2.11 -8.86
N ILE A 199 16.19 -2.59 -10.10
CA ILE A 199 14.98 -2.57 -10.90
C ILE A 199 14.44 -4.00 -10.89
N THR A 200 13.17 -4.16 -10.50
CA THR A 200 12.53 -5.47 -10.42
C THR A 200 11.17 -5.41 -11.10
N ASP A 201 11.12 -5.85 -12.36
CA ASP A 201 9.87 -6.06 -13.08
C ASP A 201 9.57 -7.56 -13.06
N SER A 202 8.36 -7.93 -12.65
CA SER A 202 7.95 -9.34 -12.50
C SER A 202 6.92 -9.71 -13.57
N ALA A 203 6.80 -11.00 -13.88
CA ALA A 203 5.73 -11.51 -14.74
C ALA A 203 5.59 -10.82 -16.12
N GLY A 204 6.70 -10.37 -16.70
CA GLY A 204 6.71 -9.74 -18.03
C GLY A 204 6.18 -8.29 -18.07
N THR A 205 6.08 -7.60 -16.93
CA THR A 205 5.52 -6.23 -16.88
C THR A 205 6.44 -5.13 -17.41
N ALA A 206 7.66 -5.46 -17.84
CA ALA A 206 8.63 -4.49 -18.37
C ALA A 206 8.30 -3.99 -19.78
N GLY A 207 7.27 -4.54 -20.43
CA GLY A 207 6.87 -4.20 -21.79
C GLY A 207 7.54 -5.09 -22.85
N GLY A 208 7.59 -4.58 -24.08
CA GLY A 208 8.12 -5.26 -25.26
C GLY A 208 7.06 -5.62 -26.28
N LYS A 209 7.47 -6.37 -27.31
CA LYS A 209 6.60 -6.85 -28.39
C LYS A 209 6.33 -8.35 -28.31
N GLY A 210 5.10 -8.73 -28.58
CA GLY A 210 4.61 -10.11 -28.64
C GLY A 210 4.00 -10.45 -30.00
N PRO A 211 3.37 -11.63 -30.12
CA PRO A 211 2.61 -11.98 -31.31
C PRO A 211 1.37 -11.08 -31.47
N VAL A 212 0.82 -11.05 -32.69
CA VAL A 212 -0.37 -10.26 -33.02
C VAL A 212 -1.55 -10.68 -32.15
N GLY A 213 -2.14 -9.71 -31.44
CA GLY A 213 -3.33 -9.90 -30.62
C GLY A 213 -4.65 -9.75 -31.38
N VAL A 214 -5.75 -9.99 -30.69
CA VAL A 214 -7.11 -10.02 -31.27
C VAL A 214 -7.53 -8.72 -31.98
N ASN A 215 -7.03 -7.57 -31.56
CA ASN A 215 -7.28 -6.27 -32.19
C ASN A 215 -6.07 -5.71 -32.96
N GLY A 216 -5.12 -6.59 -33.33
CA GLY A 216 -3.94 -6.22 -34.11
C GLY A 216 -2.76 -5.67 -33.31
N SER A 217 -2.86 -5.60 -31.97
CA SER A 217 -1.77 -5.16 -31.09
C SER A 217 -0.59 -6.12 -31.10
N HIS A 218 0.64 -5.60 -31.03
CA HIS A 218 1.87 -6.36 -30.82
C HIS A 218 2.43 -6.18 -29.41
N ALA A 219 1.66 -5.69 -28.44
CA ALA A 219 2.15 -5.54 -27.07
C ALA A 219 2.44 -6.90 -26.41
N ALA A 220 3.58 -7.03 -25.73
CA ALA A 220 3.86 -8.19 -24.89
C ALA A 220 2.96 -8.17 -23.64
N LEU A 221 2.03 -9.12 -23.53
CA LEU A 221 1.09 -9.18 -22.42
C LEU A 221 1.74 -9.81 -21.16
N PRO A 222 1.59 -9.19 -19.98
CA PRO A 222 2.10 -9.75 -18.73
C PRO A 222 1.21 -10.89 -18.20
N PHE A 223 1.67 -11.56 -17.14
CA PHE A 223 0.92 -12.59 -16.39
C PHE A 223 0.54 -13.86 -17.17
N GLY A 224 1.00 -14.01 -18.42
CA GLY A 224 0.58 -15.14 -19.27
C GLY A 224 -0.80 -14.95 -19.90
N LEU A 225 -1.24 -13.70 -20.06
CA LEU A 225 -2.44 -13.38 -20.82
C LEU A 225 -2.28 -13.78 -22.30
N ASP A 226 -3.32 -14.40 -22.84
CA ASP A 226 -3.36 -14.92 -24.20
C ASP A 226 -3.70 -13.79 -25.19
N PRO A 227 -2.79 -13.42 -26.10
CA PRO A 227 -3.00 -12.34 -27.06
C PRO A 227 -4.13 -12.64 -28.05
N ALA A 228 -4.44 -13.92 -28.30
CA ALA A 228 -5.53 -14.30 -29.18
C ALA A 228 -6.92 -14.01 -28.58
N ARG A 229 -7.00 -13.77 -27.26
CA ARG A 229 -8.25 -13.52 -26.53
C ARG A 229 -8.29 -12.17 -25.80
N THR A 230 -7.14 -11.51 -25.66
CA THR A 230 -7.00 -10.30 -24.83
C THR A 230 -6.75 -9.07 -25.71
N PRO A 231 -7.74 -8.18 -25.90
CA PRO A 231 -7.51 -6.91 -26.59
C PRO A 231 -6.72 -5.95 -25.70
N VAL A 232 -5.96 -5.06 -26.35
CA VAL A 232 -5.20 -4.00 -25.67
C VAL A 232 -5.49 -2.67 -26.31
N MET A 233 -5.60 -1.62 -25.51
CA MET A 233 -5.69 -0.25 -25.98
C MET A 233 -4.73 0.61 -25.15
N GLY A 234 -4.07 1.56 -25.80
CA GLY A 234 -3.25 2.54 -25.10
C GLY A 234 -3.20 3.87 -25.81
N SER A 235 -2.78 4.91 -25.09
CA SER A 235 -2.69 6.28 -25.58
C SER A 235 -1.23 6.75 -25.75
N TYR A 236 -0.25 5.85 -25.63
CA TYR A 236 1.16 6.20 -25.78
C TYR A 236 1.45 6.64 -27.22
N GLY A 237 2.22 7.72 -27.34
CA GLY A 237 2.56 8.36 -28.62
C GLY A 237 1.52 9.36 -29.13
N GLU A 238 0.32 9.43 -28.54
CA GLU A 238 -0.64 10.49 -28.82
C GLU A 238 -0.51 11.60 -27.75
N ASN A 239 0.14 12.71 -28.13
CA ASN A 239 0.43 13.83 -27.24
C ASN A 239 -0.20 15.15 -27.73
N THR A 240 -0.97 15.12 -28.81
CA THR A 240 -1.52 16.33 -29.45
C THR A 240 -2.97 16.58 -29.07
N LEU A 241 -3.68 15.57 -28.58
CA LEU A 241 -5.07 15.65 -28.17
C LEU A 241 -5.33 14.93 -26.85
N ALA A 242 -6.45 15.25 -26.22
CA ALA A 242 -6.90 14.55 -25.02
C ALA A 242 -7.48 13.18 -25.39
N ALA A 243 -6.71 12.12 -25.17
CA ALA A 243 -7.13 10.76 -25.47
C ALA A 243 -8.24 10.29 -24.52
N THR A 244 -9.30 9.69 -25.06
CA THR A 244 -10.43 9.13 -24.30
C THR A 244 -10.91 7.84 -24.94
N ALA A 245 -11.28 6.85 -24.12
CA ALA A 245 -11.91 5.62 -24.58
C ALA A 245 -12.94 5.17 -23.54
N THR A 246 -14.03 4.58 -24.00
CA THR A 246 -15.05 3.94 -23.16
C THR A 246 -15.35 2.59 -23.76
N SER A 247 -15.14 1.52 -22.99
CA SER A 247 -15.40 0.17 -23.47
C SER A 247 -16.91 -0.08 -23.66
N ALA A 248 -17.23 -1.14 -24.38
CA ALA A 248 -18.53 -1.78 -24.32
C ALA A 248 -18.83 -2.27 -22.88
N TRP A 249 -20.10 -2.53 -22.59
CA TRP A 249 -20.51 -3.18 -21.35
C TRP A 249 -20.08 -4.64 -21.33
N TYR A 250 -19.42 -5.05 -20.25
CA TYR A 250 -19.04 -6.43 -19.99
C TYR A 250 -19.98 -7.05 -18.95
N GLN A 251 -20.47 -8.26 -19.25
CA GLN A 251 -21.40 -8.97 -18.39
C GLN A 251 -20.68 -9.50 -17.15
N LEU A 252 -21.13 -9.09 -15.96
CA LEU A 252 -20.67 -9.68 -14.70
C LEU A 252 -21.32 -11.05 -14.49
N PRO A 253 -20.58 -12.04 -13.96
CA PRO A 253 -21.15 -13.30 -13.52
C PRO A 253 -22.03 -13.10 -12.28
N ALA A 254 -22.76 -14.15 -11.89
CA ALA A 254 -23.44 -14.17 -10.60
C ALA A 254 -22.45 -13.92 -9.46
N ARG A 255 -22.88 -13.15 -8.44
CA ARG A 255 -22.05 -12.86 -7.27
C ARG A 255 -21.71 -14.16 -6.53
N SER A 256 -20.43 -14.34 -6.21
CA SER A 256 -19.95 -15.43 -5.36
C SER A 256 -18.89 -14.90 -4.39
N ALA A 257 -18.82 -15.49 -3.20
CA ALA A 257 -17.78 -15.20 -2.21
C ALA A 257 -16.38 -15.59 -2.72
N ASP A 258 -16.30 -16.59 -3.61
CA ASP A 258 -15.03 -17.09 -4.17
C ASP A 258 -14.42 -16.14 -5.22
N ARG A 259 -15.20 -15.16 -5.70
CA ARG A 259 -14.77 -14.19 -6.72
C ARG A 259 -15.05 -12.76 -6.24
N PRO A 260 -14.33 -12.27 -5.21
CA PRO A 260 -14.66 -11.02 -4.53
C PRO A 260 -14.20 -9.76 -5.29
N LEU A 261 -13.51 -9.90 -6.42
CA LEU A 261 -12.83 -8.80 -7.11
C LEU A 261 -13.10 -8.81 -8.61
N VAL A 262 -13.12 -7.59 -9.18
CA VAL A 262 -12.94 -7.35 -10.62
C VAL A 262 -11.57 -6.71 -10.80
N VAL A 263 -10.78 -7.22 -11.74
CA VAL A 263 -9.39 -6.82 -11.97
C VAL A 263 -9.24 -6.27 -13.39
N ILE A 264 -8.52 -5.16 -13.52
CA ILE A 264 -8.08 -4.61 -14.80
C ILE A 264 -6.54 -4.53 -14.81
N SER A 265 -5.93 -5.15 -15.81
CA SER A 265 -4.51 -5.00 -16.13
C SER A 265 -4.27 -3.68 -16.84
N ALA A 266 -3.42 -2.82 -16.28
CA ALA A 266 -3.16 -1.50 -16.83
C ALA A 266 -1.68 -1.10 -16.66
N ALA A 267 -1.14 -0.42 -17.67
CA ALA A 267 0.24 0.09 -17.69
C ALA A 267 0.24 1.62 -17.84
N GLY A 268 1.28 2.26 -17.27
CA GLY A 268 1.47 3.72 -17.28
C GLY A 268 1.13 4.42 -15.96
N ALA A 269 1.14 5.75 -15.99
CA ALA A 269 0.84 6.60 -14.83
C ALA A 269 -0.67 6.76 -14.64
N ILE A 270 -1.23 6.12 -13.62
CA ILE A 270 -2.67 6.07 -13.37
C ILE A 270 -2.97 6.60 -11.98
N TRP A 271 -3.94 7.50 -11.91
CA TRP A 271 -4.39 8.11 -10.67
C TRP A 271 -5.02 7.07 -9.74
N SER A 272 -4.62 7.07 -8.46
CA SER A 272 -5.14 6.15 -7.44
C SER A 272 -4.98 6.69 -6.02
N TYR A 273 -5.73 6.10 -5.08
CA TYR A 273 -5.53 6.29 -3.65
C TYR A 273 -4.88 5.05 -3.03
N LYS A 274 -3.94 5.30 -2.12
CA LYS A 274 -3.36 4.29 -1.24
C LYS A 274 -4.30 3.98 -0.06
N GLU A 275 -3.97 2.94 0.71
CA GLU A 275 -4.72 2.51 1.91
C GLU A 275 -4.79 3.60 3.00
N ASP A 276 -3.77 4.45 3.09
CA ASP A 276 -3.67 5.58 4.01
C ASP A 276 -4.42 6.85 3.54
N GLY A 277 -4.98 6.83 2.33
CA GLY A 277 -5.66 7.97 1.71
C GLY A 277 -4.73 8.90 0.92
N ASP A 278 -3.42 8.63 0.87
CA ASP A 278 -2.50 9.39 0.03
C ASP A 278 -2.84 9.20 -1.45
N PHE A 279 -2.77 10.29 -2.22
CA PHE A 279 -3.00 10.24 -3.65
C PHE A 279 -1.70 9.94 -4.42
N VAL A 280 -1.83 9.19 -5.50
CA VAL A 280 -0.79 8.97 -6.50
C VAL A 280 -1.22 9.68 -7.78
N TYR A 281 -0.36 10.58 -8.27
CA TYR A 281 -0.62 11.30 -9.53
C TYR A 281 -0.66 10.36 -10.73
N GLY A 282 -1.51 10.67 -11.70
CA GLY A 282 -1.62 9.93 -12.96
C GLY A 282 -2.88 10.29 -13.74
N GLN A 283 -3.17 9.50 -14.77
CA GLN A 283 -4.34 9.67 -15.63
C GLN A 283 -5.57 8.93 -15.07
N SER A 284 -6.76 9.38 -15.45
CA SER A 284 -8.03 8.82 -14.97
C SER A 284 -8.31 7.45 -15.60
N LEU A 285 -8.38 6.41 -14.77
CA LEU A 285 -8.95 5.10 -15.11
C LEU A 285 -10.05 4.79 -14.09
N LYS A 286 -11.28 4.55 -14.56
CA LYS A 286 -12.44 4.31 -13.70
C LYS A 286 -13.21 3.10 -14.19
N LEU A 287 -13.69 2.30 -13.25
CA LEU A 287 -14.64 1.23 -13.53
C LEU A 287 -16.05 1.78 -13.26
N GLN A 288 -16.92 1.64 -14.25
CA GLN A 288 -18.34 2.00 -14.13
C GLN A 288 -19.15 0.70 -14.12
N TRP A 289 -20.16 0.63 -13.26
CA TRP A 289 -21.11 -0.48 -13.27
C TRP A 289 -22.52 0.04 -13.46
N GLU A 290 -23.34 -0.82 -14.02
CA GLU A 290 -24.75 -0.59 -14.25
C GLU A 290 -25.53 -1.84 -13.81
N SER A 291 -26.64 -1.65 -13.12
CA SER A 291 -27.60 -2.73 -12.87
C SER A 291 -28.86 -2.51 -13.70
N PRO A 292 -29.44 -3.57 -14.29
CA PRO A 292 -30.70 -3.46 -15.00
C PRO A 292 -31.78 -2.89 -14.08
N GLY A 293 -32.54 -1.93 -14.61
CA GLY A 293 -33.70 -1.36 -13.94
C GLY A 293 -34.93 -2.26 -14.03
N PRO A 294 -35.99 -1.96 -13.26
CA PRO A 294 -37.32 -2.54 -13.48
C PRO A 294 -37.88 -2.25 -14.89
N THR A 295 -37.36 -1.21 -15.56
CA THR A 295 -37.59 -0.92 -16.98
C THR A 295 -36.25 -0.58 -17.65
N ALA A 296 -36.17 -0.71 -18.98
CA ALA A 296 -34.97 -0.39 -19.77
C ALA A 296 -34.47 1.07 -19.58
N ALA A 297 -35.30 1.97 -19.03
CA ALA A 297 -34.97 3.36 -18.76
C ALA A 297 -34.51 3.64 -17.32
N SER A 298 -34.54 2.66 -16.42
CA SER A 298 -34.29 2.84 -14.97
C SER A 298 -33.02 2.14 -14.50
N SER A 299 -31.90 2.30 -15.21
CA SER A 299 -30.65 1.70 -14.76
C SER A 299 -30.03 2.48 -13.59
N ARG A 300 -29.45 1.76 -12.63
CA ARG A 300 -28.63 2.36 -11.57
C ARG A 300 -27.18 2.26 -11.97
N SER A 301 -26.51 3.40 -12.09
CA SER A 301 -25.09 3.47 -12.42
C SER A 301 -24.26 3.99 -11.26
N GLY A 302 -23.03 3.49 -11.14
CA GLY A 302 -22.06 3.94 -10.16
C GLY A 302 -20.65 3.92 -10.73
N ARG A 303 -19.72 4.63 -10.05
CA ARG A 303 -18.32 4.72 -10.45
C ARG A 303 -17.39 4.40 -9.29
N CYS A 304 -16.35 3.64 -9.58
CA CYS A 304 -15.27 3.30 -8.65
C CYS A 304 -13.95 3.73 -9.26
N SER A 305 -13.12 4.36 -8.44
CA SER A 305 -11.74 4.71 -8.73
C SER A 305 -10.80 3.63 -8.23
N ARG A 306 -9.66 3.48 -8.88
CA ARG A 306 -8.64 2.51 -8.50
C ARG A 306 -8.12 2.75 -7.07
N SER A 307 -8.13 1.70 -6.25
CA SER A 307 -7.32 1.61 -5.04
C SER A 307 -6.04 0.82 -5.36
N THR A 308 -4.89 1.30 -4.91
CA THR A 308 -3.61 0.57 -5.00
C THR A 308 -3.12 0.21 -3.59
N SER A 309 -2.91 -1.08 -3.33
CA SER A 309 -2.15 -1.54 -2.16
C SER A 309 -0.69 -1.67 -2.57
N GLY A 310 0.15 -0.72 -2.13
CA GLY A 310 1.60 -0.70 -2.37
C GLY A 310 2.06 0.14 -3.58
N ARG A 311 3.30 0.65 -3.51
CA ARG A 311 3.89 1.62 -4.46
C ARG A 311 4.12 1.09 -5.89
N ASN A 312 3.91 -0.20 -6.16
CA ASN A 312 4.15 -0.78 -7.48
C ASN A 312 2.84 -1.23 -8.12
N ARG A 313 2.39 -0.45 -9.13
CA ARG A 313 1.60 -0.76 -10.33
C ARG A 313 0.72 -2.05 -10.35
N ARG A 314 0.03 -2.41 -9.26
CA ARG A 314 -0.92 -3.55 -9.23
C ARG A 314 -2.34 -3.07 -9.52
N GLY A 315 -3.06 -3.84 -10.35
CA GLY A 315 -4.28 -3.47 -11.09
C GLY A 315 -5.38 -2.72 -10.35
N ALA A 316 -6.39 -2.24 -11.11
CA ALA A 316 -7.57 -1.65 -10.48
C ALA A 316 -8.39 -2.75 -9.82
N THR A 317 -8.52 -2.69 -8.50
CA THR A 317 -9.47 -3.51 -7.74
C THR A 317 -10.64 -2.63 -7.31
N CYS A 318 -11.85 -3.03 -7.69
CA CYS A 318 -13.08 -2.47 -7.15
C CYS A 318 -13.79 -3.57 -6.38
N GLY A 319 -13.81 -3.46 -5.06
CA GLY A 319 -14.59 -4.35 -4.20
C GLY A 319 -16.07 -4.02 -4.33
N SER A 320 -16.90 -5.05 -4.49
CA SER A 320 -18.35 -4.90 -4.34
C SER A 320 -18.67 -4.62 -2.87
N ARG A 321 -19.32 -3.49 -2.57
CA ARG A 321 -20.24 -3.44 -1.43
C ARG A 321 -21.60 -4.01 -1.84
#